data_AF-A0ABD3X3Z2-F1
#
_entry.id   AF-A0ABD3X3Z2-F1
#
_cell.length_a   1.000
_cell.length_b   1.000
_cell.length_c   1.000
_cell.angle_alpha   90.00
_cell.angle_beta   90.00
_cell.angle_gamma   90.00
#
_symmetry.space_group_name_H-M   'P 1'
#
loop_
_entity.id
_entity.type
_entity.pdbx_description
1 polymer ?
#
loop_
_entity_poly.entity_id
_entity_poly.type
_entity_poly.pdbx_seq_one_letter_code
_entity_poly.pdbx_strand_id
1 'polypeptide(L)'
;MGCCTSSDPEETNNEESESFITQDERETRRQSNTEAQKREIAQLKSRISDFKKQVEELKTEKQSLVTRLSKICSVKLTDGNPNIADLSDPNRPDKLADQFSELYDNQWTDSFEKLHERLGFSEKNAIEILLKIVLTTYDICMHQVEHQNKTLENALSLFTGVKGTDQANESVIQESLFNLRTFRAKHYFLDKEDFQRKIEDSLHGTISSNECSACESYIAECIKICWQMCVKYPSMYISAKTNTDFDHGLYTSYTTAGEHVSYVVWPVLFQYEEGPMLKRGIAQGTNQR
;
A
#
# COMPACT_ATOMS: atom_id res chain seq x y z
N MET A 1 -19.92 5.88 -118.49
CA MET A 1 -19.19 7.01 -117.86
C MET A 1 -18.93 6.67 -116.40
N GLY A 2 -17.69 6.87 -115.93
CA GLY A 2 -17.24 6.83 -114.53
C GLY A 2 -17.10 5.42 -113.94
N CYS A 3 -15.95 4.73 -113.90
CA CYS A 3 -14.58 5.04 -113.45
C CYS A 3 -14.38 4.91 -111.91
N CYS A 4 -13.70 3.81 -111.55
CA CYS A 4 -12.73 3.52 -110.47
C CYS A 4 -12.77 4.31 -109.14
N THR A 5 -12.66 3.56 -108.02
CA THR A 5 -11.44 3.54 -107.18
C THR A 5 -11.37 2.26 -106.31
N SER A 6 -10.14 1.77 -106.18
CA SER A 6 -9.60 0.60 -105.48
C SER A 6 -9.51 0.73 -103.96
N SER A 7 -9.47 -0.41 -103.23
CA SER A 7 -8.48 -0.79 -102.18
C SER A 7 -8.88 -2.09 -101.46
N ASP A 8 -8.06 -3.14 -101.55
CA ASP A 8 -7.96 -4.31 -100.64
C ASP A 8 -7.19 -3.92 -99.33
N PRO A 9 -6.94 -4.78 -98.31
CA PRO A 9 -7.43 -6.13 -97.96
C PRO A 9 -7.79 -6.28 -96.44
N GLU A 10 -7.96 -7.53 -95.98
CA GLU A 10 -7.92 -8.03 -94.59
C GLU A 10 -9.24 -8.14 -93.82
N GLU A 11 -9.72 -9.38 -93.66
CA GLU A 11 -10.15 -9.88 -92.36
C GLU A 11 -10.00 -11.42 -92.32
N THR A 12 -8.79 -11.80 -91.93
CA THR A 12 -8.46 -12.86 -90.96
C THR A 12 -9.48 -13.97 -90.70
N ASN A 13 -9.11 -15.16 -91.17
CA ASN A 13 -9.22 -16.41 -90.42
C ASN A 13 -8.97 -16.19 -88.92
N ASN A 14 -10.00 -16.29 -88.07
CA ASN A 14 -9.81 -16.74 -86.68
C ASN A 14 -11.13 -17.13 -85.98
N GLU A 15 -11.94 -17.99 -86.60
CA GLU A 15 -13.05 -18.65 -85.91
C GLU A 15 -12.82 -20.17 -85.86
N GLU A 16 -11.67 -20.62 -85.37
CA GLU A 16 -11.46 -22.05 -85.08
C GLU A 16 -10.30 -22.25 -84.11
N SER A 17 -10.45 -21.78 -82.86
CA SER A 17 -9.51 -22.09 -81.76
C SER A 17 -10.18 -21.96 -80.38
N GLU A 18 -11.34 -22.58 -80.17
CA GLU A 18 -11.82 -22.89 -78.82
C GLU A 18 -12.02 -24.40 -78.63
N SER A 19 -10.89 -25.05 -78.35
CA SER A 19 -10.70 -26.21 -77.47
C SER A 19 -11.76 -27.32 -77.46
N PHE A 20 -11.45 -28.41 -78.16
CA PHE A 20 -12.03 -29.74 -77.90
C PHE A 20 -11.42 -30.31 -76.61
N ILE A 21 -11.86 -29.82 -75.46
CA ILE A 21 -11.49 -30.41 -74.16
C ILE A 21 -12.26 -31.73 -74.03
N THR A 22 -11.54 -32.84 -73.92
CA THR A 22 -12.13 -34.17 -73.75
C THR A 22 -12.91 -34.26 -72.44
N GLN A 23 -13.94 -35.10 -72.38
CA GLN A 23 -14.79 -35.27 -71.19
C GLN A 23 -13.96 -35.66 -69.94
N ASP A 24 -12.87 -36.40 -70.16
CA ASP A 24 -11.87 -36.81 -69.17
C ASP A 24 -11.08 -35.62 -68.59
N GLU A 25 -10.68 -34.65 -69.40
CA GLU A 25 -10.01 -33.42 -68.94
C GLU A 25 -10.94 -32.51 -68.13
N ARG A 26 -12.25 -32.48 -68.45
CA ARG A 26 -13.26 -31.75 -67.67
C ARG A 26 -13.48 -32.39 -66.30
N GLU A 27 -13.52 -33.72 -66.24
CA GLU A 27 -13.63 -34.46 -64.98
C GLU A 27 -12.37 -34.31 -64.11
N THR A 28 -11.18 -34.36 -64.73
CA THR A 28 -9.90 -34.15 -64.05
C THR A 28 -9.80 -32.74 -63.46
N ARG A 29 -10.21 -31.70 -64.22
CA ARG A 29 -10.29 -30.32 -63.71
C ARG A 29 -11.29 -30.21 -62.56
N ARG A 30 -12.46 -30.85 -62.65
CA ARG A 30 -13.46 -30.85 -61.56
C ARG A 30 -12.93 -31.54 -60.30
N GLN A 31 -12.25 -32.67 -60.44
CA GLN A 31 -11.63 -33.39 -59.31
C GLN A 31 -10.53 -32.56 -58.66
N SER A 32 -9.63 -31.97 -59.46
CA SER A 32 -8.58 -31.08 -58.98
C SER A 32 -9.15 -29.88 -58.20
N ASN A 33 -10.21 -29.24 -58.72
CA ASN A 33 -10.85 -28.11 -58.08
C ASN A 33 -11.56 -28.51 -56.77
N THR A 34 -12.18 -29.70 -56.74
CA THR A 34 -12.84 -30.24 -55.54
C THR A 34 -11.82 -30.59 -54.46
N GLU A 35 -10.65 -31.11 -54.83
CA GLU A 35 -9.57 -31.37 -53.88
C GLU A 35 -8.97 -30.08 -53.31
N ALA A 36 -8.78 -29.05 -54.14
CA ALA A 36 -8.32 -27.74 -53.70
C ALA A 36 -9.29 -27.13 -52.67
N GLN A 37 -10.60 -27.17 -52.94
CA GLN A 37 -11.64 -26.72 -52.02
C GLN A 37 -11.67 -27.53 -50.72
N LYS A 38 -11.47 -28.86 -50.77
CA LYS A 38 -11.37 -29.69 -49.57
C LYS A 38 -10.16 -29.31 -48.70
N ARG A 39 -9.01 -29.01 -49.31
CA ARG A 39 -7.80 -28.55 -48.60
C ARG A 39 -8.05 -27.20 -47.93
N GLU A 40 -8.71 -26.27 -48.61
CA GLU A 40 -9.05 -24.96 -48.06
C GLU A 40 -10.04 -25.06 -46.89
N ILE A 41 -11.09 -25.89 -47.01
CA ILE A 41 -12.02 -26.18 -45.91
C ILE A 41 -11.30 -26.79 -44.71
N ALA A 42 -10.34 -27.69 -44.93
CA ALA A 42 -9.54 -28.27 -43.85
C ALA A 42 -8.68 -27.21 -43.15
N GLN A 43 -8.03 -26.33 -43.90
CA GLN A 43 -7.24 -25.22 -43.35
C GLN A 43 -8.11 -24.22 -42.56
N LEU A 44 -9.27 -23.85 -43.10
CA LEU A 44 -10.22 -22.95 -42.43
C LEU A 44 -10.77 -23.57 -41.14
N LYS A 45 -11.08 -24.87 -41.14
CA LYS A 45 -11.50 -25.60 -39.93
C LYS A 45 -10.41 -25.60 -38.86
N SER A 46 -9.14 -25.79 -39.26
CA SER A 46 -8.00 -25.70 -38.34
C SER A 46 -7.92 -24.31 -37.72
N ARG A 47 -7.94 -23.24 -38.54
CA ARG A 47 -7.88 -21.85 -38.06
C ARG A 47 -9.04 -21.50 -37.13
N ILE A 48 -10.26 -21.97 -37.41
CA ILE A 48 -11.41 -21.78 -36.52
C ILE A 48 -11.18 -22.47 -35.17
N SER A 49 -10.59 -23.66 -35.16
CA SER A 49 -10.25 -24.36 -33.93
C SER A 49 -9.20 -23.59 -33.11
N ASP A 50 -8.15 -23.11 -33.77
CA ASP A 50 -7.07 -22.35 -33.13
C ASP A 50 -7.58 -21.01 -32.54
N PHE A 51 -8.40 -20.28 -33.31
CA PHE A 51 -9.02 -19.04 -32.82
C PHE A 51 -9.98 -19.29 -31.66
N LYS A 52 -10.75 -20.39 -31.67
CA LYS A 52 -11.61 -20.75 -30.52
C LYS A 52 -10.77 -21.00 -29.26
N LYS A 53 -9.63 -21.67 -29.38
CA LYS A 53 -8.74 -21.93 -28.25
C LYS A 53 -8.19 -20.62 -27.68
N GLN A 54 -7.72 -19.72 -28.53
CA GLN A 54 -7.22 -18.40 -28.11
C GLN A 54 -8.29 -17.57 -27.42
N VAL A 55 -9.54 -17.61 -27.92
CA VAL A 55 -10.65 -16.87 -27.30
C VAL A 55 -10.95 -17.38 -25.89
N GLU A 56 -10.92 -18.70 -25.66
CA GLU A 56 -11.14 -19.23 -24.31
C GLU A 56 -9.96 -18.93 -23.37
N GLU A 57 -8.72 -19.02 -23.84
CA GLU A 57 -7.53 -18.63 -23.05
C GLU A 57 -7.63 -17.14 -22.63
N LEU A 58 -7.88 -16.24 -23.58
CA LEU A 58 -8.05 -14.81 -23.30
C LEU A 58 -9.23 -14.53 -22.37
N LYS A 59 -10.31 -15.29 -22.46
CA LYS A 59 -11.48 -15.15 -21.57
C LYS A 59 -11.14 -15.56 -20.14
N THR A 60 -10.38 -16.64 -19.95
CA THR A 60 -9.91 -17.04 -18.61
C THR A 60 -8.96 -16.02 -18.00
N GLU A 61 -8.05 -15.46 -18.79
CA GLU A 61 -7.13 -14.42 -18.36
C GLU A 61 -7.88 -13.14 -17.97
N LYS A 62 -8.83 -12.70 -18.80
CA LYS A 62 -9.72 -11.57 -18.49
C LYS A 62 -10.46 -11.78 -17.17
N GLN A 63 -11.01 -12.97 -16.93
CA GLN A 63 -11.76 -13.27 -15.70
C GLN A 63 -10.85 -13.22 -14.46
N SER A 64 -9.63 -13.74 -14.59
CA SER A 64 -8.60 -13.67 -13.53
C SER A 64 -8.24 -12.22 -13.21
N LEU A 65 -7.97 -11.41 -14.23
CA LEU A 65 -7.64 -9.99 -14.08
C LEU A 65 -8.78 -9.20 -13.45
N VAL A 66 -10.03 -9.42 -13.89
CA VAL A 66 -11.23 -8.77 -13.32
C VAL A 66 -11.41 -9.13 -11.85
N THR A 67 -11.19 -10.39 -11.48
CA THR A 67 -11.28 -10.84 -10.08
C THR A 67 -10.22 -10.17 -9.22
N ARG A 68 -8.99 -10.08 -9.74
CA ARG A 68 -7.87 -9.43 -9.03
C ARG A 68 -8.12 -7.93 -8.88
N LEU A 69 -8.57 -7.25 -9.94
CA LEU A 69 -8.98 -5.85 -9.92
C LEU A 69 -10.13 -5.60 -8.94
N SER A 70 -11.13 -6.47 -8.91
CA SER A 70 -12.26 -6.36 -7.98
C SER A 70 -11.80 -6.48 -6.52
N LYS A 71 -10.85 -7.37 -6.23
CA LYS A 71 -10.26 -7.50 -4.90
C LYS A 71 -9.47 -6.25 -4.50
N ILE A 72 -8.72 -5.68 -5.43
CA ILE A 72 -7.97 -4.44 -5.20
C ILE A 72 -8.90 -3.23 -5.04
N CYS A 73 -9.95 -3.13 -5.86
CA CYS A 73 -10.98 -2.10 -5.72
C CYS A 73 -11.76 -2.23 -4.40
N SER A 74 -12.01 -3.46 -3.93
CA SER A 74 -12.63 -3.69 -2.63
C SER A 74 -11.77 -3.14 -1.49
N VAL A 75 -10.46 -3.37 -1.54
CA VAL A 75 -9.49 -2.78 -0.58
C VAL A 75 -9.48 -1.25 -0.66
N LYS A 76 -9.52 -0.68 -1.87
CA LYS A 76 -9.59 0.79 -2.07
C LYS A 76 -10.92 1.40 -1.61
N LEU A 77 -12.05 0.68 -1.68
CA LEU A 77 -13.36 1.17 -1.22
C LEU A 77 -13.52 1.11 0.31
N THR A 78 -12.81 0.20 0.97
CA THR A 78 -12.78 0.11 2.44
C THR A 78 -11.83 1.12 3.09
N ASP A 79 -10.87 1.66 2.33
CA ASP A 79 -9.83 2.53 2.87
C ASP A 79 -10.26 4.01 2.77
N GLY A 80 -10.57 4.61 3.92
CA GLY A 80 -11.13 5.96 4.03
C GLY A 80 -12.61 6.03 4.39
N ASN A 81 -13.31 4.89 4.48
CA ASN A 81 -14.69 4.84 4.95
C ASN A 81 -14.77 4.08 6.30
N PRO A 82 -14.83 4.80 7.45
CA PRO A 82 -14.92 4.16 8.76
C PRO A 82 -16.14 3.22 8.93
N ASN A 83 -17.14 3.30 8.04
CA ASN A 83 -18.32 2.42 8.05
C ASN A 83 -18.15 1.08 7.31
N ILE A 84 -17.01 0.84 6.62
CA ILE A 84 -16.69 -0.45 5.97
C ILE A 84 -15.37 -1.02 6.52
N ALA A 85 -15.06 -0.71 7.78
CA ALA A 85 -13.89 -1.24 8.45
C ALA A 85 -14.09 -2.74 8.78
N ASP A 86 -13.09 -3.56 8.48
CA ASP A 86 -13.00 -4.91 9.03
C ASP A 86 -12.85 -4.82 10.55
N LEU A 87 -13.96 -4.95 11.28
CA LEU A 87 -14.02 -4.86 12.74
C LEU A 87 -13.14 -5.91 13.43
N SER A 88 -12.73 -6.96 12.70
CA SER A 88 -11.83 -7.99 13.20
C SER A 88 -10.35 -7.58 13.18
N ASP A 89 -9.97 -6.53 12.44
CA ASP A 89 -8.58 -6.08 12.38
C ASP A 89 -8.12 -5.57 13.76
N PRO A 90 -7.18 -6.28 14.43
CA PRO A 90 -6.64 -5.85 15.71
C PRO A 90 -5.88 -4.54 15.62
N ASN A 91 -5.43 -4.17 14.42
CA ASN A 91 -4.64 -2.98 14.16
C ASN A 91 -5.50 -1.84 13.61
N ARG A 92 -6.83 -1.81 13.68
CA ARG A 92 -7.59 -0.61 13.23
C ARG A 92 -7.27 0.62 14.11
N PRO A 93 -7.39 1.87 13.59
CA PRO A 93 -7.03 3.08 14.34
C PRO A 93 -7.64 3.18 15.73
N ASP A 94 -8.94 2.92 15.88
CA ASP A 94 -9.64 3.01 17.17
C ASP A 94 -9.11 2.00 18.18
N LYS A 95 -8.83 0.77 17.74
CA LYS A 95 -8.31 -0.28 18.62
C LYS A 95 -6.88 -0.02 19.06
N LEU A 96 -6.04 0.53 18.16
CA LEU A 96 -4.71 0.98 18.57
C LEU A 96 -4.79 2.19 19.52
N ALA A 97 -5.77 3.07 19.33
CA ALA A 97 -6.00 4.19 20.23
C ALA A 97 -6.43 3.71 21.63
N ASP A 98 -7.24 2.66 21.71
CA ASP A 98 -7.60 2.01 22.97
C ASP A 98 -6.37 1.34 23.61
N GLN A 99 -5.59 0.57 22.86
CA GLN A 99 -4.34 -0.04 23.35
C GLN A 99 -3.33 1.01 23.83
N PHE A 100 -3.24 2.15 23.13
CA PHE A 100 -2.39 3.26 23.53
C PHE A 100 -2.88 3.92 24.84
N SER A 101 -4.18 3.93 25.08
CA SER A 101 -4.74 4.39 26.37
C SER A 101 -4.48 3.35 27.47
N GLU A 102 -4.66 2.06 27.18
CA GLU A 102 -4.36 0.97 28.10
C GLU A 102 -2.88 0.91 28.50
N LEU A 103 -1.97 1.31 27.61
CA LEU A 103 -0.54 1.43 27.90
C LEU A 103 -0.26 2.43 29.03
N TYR A 104 -1.01 3.55 29.05
CA TYR A 104 -0.95 4.54 30.12
C TYR A 104 -1.54 3.98 31.42
N ASP A 105 -2.72 3.37 31.36
CA ASP A 105 -3.40 2.88 32.56
C ASP A 105 -2.64 1.73 33.24
N ASN A 106 -1.94 0.90 32.47
CA ASN A 106 -1.26 -0.30 32.95
C ASN A 106 0.26 -0.13 33.10
N GLN A 107 1.03 -0.31 32.02
CA GLN A 107 2.49 -0.44 32.11
C GLN A 107 3.17 0.87 32.51
N TRP A 108 2.62 2.01 32.09
CA TRP A 108 3.10 3.32 32.54
C TRP A 108 2.89 3.48 34.05
N THR A 109 1.70 3.17 34.58
CA THR A 109 1.41 3.25 36.03
C THR A 109 2.34 2.37 36.85
N ASP A 110 2.52 1.10 36.47
CA ASP A 110 3.45 0.18 37.16
C ASP A 110 4.91 0.67 37.10
N SER A 111 5.33 1.23 35.97
CA SER A 111 6.68 1.79 35.84
C SER A 111 6.84 3.08 36.64
N PHE A 112 5.80 3.92 36.69
CA PHE A 112 5.77 5.13 37.50
C PHE A 112 5.91 4.81 38.99
N GLU A 113 5.16 3.83 39.51
CA GLU A 113 5.30 3.37 40.91
C GLU A 113 6.72 2.88 41.20
N LYS A 114 7.33 2.12 40.29
CA LYS A 114 8.72 1.64 40.45
C LYS A 114 9.72 2.81 40.46
N LEU A 115 9.59 3.78 39.57
CA LEU A 115 10.48 4.94 39.51
C LEU A 115 10.29 5.86 40.74
N HIS A 116 9.04 6.20 41.08
CA HIS A 116 8.74 7.15 42.13
C HIS A 116 8.93 6.55 43.53
N GLU A 117 8.34 5.40 43.80
CA GLU A 117 8.31 4.82 45.15
C GLU A 117 9.56 3.99 45.45
N ARG A 118 10.04 3.17 44.51
CA ARG A 118 11.17 2.26 44.77
C ARG A 118 12.53 2.90 44.52
N LEU A 119 12.64 3.73 43.49
CA LEU A 119 13.89 4.41 43.14
C LEU A 119 13.95 5.85 43.66
N GLY A 120 12.87 6.39 44.24
CA GLY A 120 12.86 7.67 44.94
C GLY A 120 12.92 8.90 44.03
N PHE A 121 12.57 8.76 42.75
CA PHE A 121 12.49 9.90 41.83
C PHE A 121 11.37 10.85 42.25
N SER A 122 11.51 12.16 41.99
CA SER A 122 10.36 13.06 42.10
C SER A 122 9.29 12.64 41.08
N GLU A 123 8.02 12.89 41.39
CA GLU A 123 6.90 12.61 40.50
C GLU A 123 7.15 13.18 39.09
N LYS A 124 7.55 14.46 39.02
CA LYS A 124 7.87 15.12 37.75
C LYS A 124 8.98 14.41 36.97
N ASN A 125 10.08 14.03 37.62
CA ASN A 125 11.20 13.38 36.93
C ASN A 125 10.81 11.97 36.45
N ALA A 126 10.04 11.22 37.24
CA ALA A 126 9.53 9.92 36.83
C ALA A 126 8.63 10.05 35.58
N ILE A 127 7.73 11.04 35.57
CA ILE A 127 6.87 11.34 34.41
C ILE A 127 7.70 11.72 33.18
N GLU A 128 8.70 12.60 33.32
CA GLU A 128 9.56 13.02 32.21
C GLU A 128 10.34 11.85 31.60
N ILE A 129 10.83 10.92 32.43
CA ILE A 129 11.50 9.69 31.96
C ILE A 129 10.53 8.84 31.13
N LEU A 130 9.33 8.58 31.65
CA LEU A 130 8.34 7.73 30.95
C LEU A 130 7.87 8.38 29.65
N LEU A 131 7.61 9.70 29.64
CA LEU A 131 7.27 10.44 28.44
C LEU A 131 8.40 10.33 27.40
N LYS A 132 9.66 10.47 27.83
CA LYS A 132 10.81 10.35 26.93
C LYS A 132 10.89 8.96 26.31
N ILE A 133 10.64 7.89 27.08
CA ILE A 133 10.65 6.52 26.59
C ILE A 133 9.65 6.35 25.43
N VAL A 134 8.39 6.75 25.59
CA VAL A 134 7.39 6.55 24.53
C VAL A 134 7.67 7.40 23.29
N LEU A 135 8.11 8.66 23.47
CA LEU A 135 8.45 9.54 22.35
C LEU A 135 9.69 9.03 21.58
N THR A 136 10.76 8.65 22.28
CA THR A 136 11.94 8.06 21.66
C THR A 136 11.62 6.76 20.93
N THR A 137 10.78 5.90 21.54
CA THR A 137 10.34 4.66 20.91
C THR A 137 9.55 4.92 19.62
N TYR A 138 8.64 5.89 19.66
CA TYR A 138 7.87 6.31 18.49
C TYR A 138 8.77 6.84 17.37
N ASP A 139 9.69 7.76 17.69
CA ASP A 139 10.60 8.34 16.70
C ASP A 139 11.47 7.26 16.02
N ILE A 140 12.00 6.30 16.79
CA ILE A 140 12.76 5.17 16.24
C ILE A 140 11.88 4.32 15.31
N CYS A 141 10.64 4.04 15.70
CA CYS A 141 9.69 3.30 14.84
C CYS A 141 9.38 4.05 13.55
N MET A 142 9.15 5.37 13.63
CA MET A 142 8.84 6.19 12.47
C MET A 142 10.01 6.25 11.50
N HIS A 143 11.22 6.53 12.01
CA HIS A 143 12.44 6.55 11.21
C HIS A 143 12.68 5.20 10.51
N GLN A 144 12.45 4.08 11.21
CA GLN A 144 12.59 2.76 10.61
C GLN A 144 11.58 2.52 9.49
N VAL A 145 10.32 2.91 9.68
CA VAL A 145 9.27 2.79 8.67
C VAL A 145 9.57 3.69 7.46
N GLU A 146 10.02 4.92 7.67
CA GLU A 146 10.41 5.85 6.61
C GLU A 146 11.59 5.31 5.79
N HIS A 147 12.62 4.80 6.45
CA HIS A 147 13.77 4.20 5.78
C HIS A 147 13.35 3.01 4.90
N GLN A 148 12.47 2.16 5.41
CA GLN A 148 11.91 1.05 4.65
C GLN A 148 11.03 1.53 3.49
N ASN A 149 10.20 2.56 3.69
CA ASN A 149 9.37 3.13 2.64
C ASN A 149 10.24 3.67 1.50
N LYS A 150 11.30 4.42 1.80
CA LYS A 150 12.28 4.90 0.81
C LYS A 150 12.96 3.75 0.08
N THR A 151 13.29 2.67 0.78
CA THR A 151 13.88 1.46 0.17
C THR A 151 12.91 0.80 -0.81
N LEU A 152 11.63 0.67 -0.44
CA LEU A 152 10.58 0.12 -1.31
C LEU A 152 10.34 1.01 -2.55
N GLU A 153 10.29 2.32 -2.35
CA GLU A 153 10.18 3.30 -3.44
C GLU A 153 11.34 3.19 -4.43
N ASN A 154 12.57 3.14 -3.91
CA ASN A 154 13.77 2.98 -4.75
C ASN A 154 13.77 1.66 -5.51
N ALA A 155 13.42 0.55 -4.85
CA ALA A 155 13.33 -0.75 -5.49
C ALA A 155 12.29 -0.75 -6.62
N LEU A 156 11.07 -0.24 -6.36
CA LEU A 156 10.02 -0.16 -7.37
C LEU A 156 10.40 0.75 -8.53
N SER A 157 11.07 1.88 -8.28
CA SER A 157 11.57 2.76 -9.33
C SER A 157 12.59 2.04 -10.22
N LEU A 158 13.50 1.26 -9.64
CA LEU A 158 14.46 0.44 -10.39
C LEU A 158 13.78 -0.66 -11.23
N PHE A 159 12.80 -1.36 -10.65
CA PHE A 159 12.10 -2.45 -11.33
C PHE A 159 11.19 -1.98 -12.46
N THR A 160 10.58 -0.81 -12.32
CA THR A 160 9.65 -0.26 -13.32
C THR A 160 10.38 0.50 -14.43
N GLY A 161 11.66 0.87 -14.23
CA GLY A 161 12.43 1.65 -15.19
C GLY A 161 11.90 3.07 -15.39
N VAL A 162 10.94 3.51 -14.57
CA VAL A 162 10.28 4.82 -14.70
C VAL A 162 11.17 5.90 -14.10
N LYS A 163 11.86 6.64 -14.97
CA LYS A 163 12.50 7.92 -14.64
C LYS A 163 11.67 9.05 -15.25
N GLY A 164 10.68 9.54 -14.50
CA GLY A 164 9.99 10.81 -14.79
C GLY A 164 8.71 10.74 -15.65
N THR A 165 7.71 11.49 -15.16
CA THR A 165 6.65 12.24 -15.88
C THR A 165 5.64 11.53 -16.79
N ASP A 166 5.26 10.28 -16.53
CA ASP A 166 3.98 9.76 -17.04
C ASP A 166 3.00 9.58 -15.88
N GLN A 167 1.93 10.39 -15.86
CA GLN A 167 0.87 10.36 -14.83
C GLN A 167 0.26 8.96 -14.65
N ALA A 168 0.18 8.18 -15.73
CA ALA A 168 -0.28 6.79 -15.68
C ALA A 168 0.68 5.88 -14.89
N ASN A 169 1.99 6.05 -15.08
CA ASN A 169 3.03 5.27 -14.39
C ASN A 169 3.12 5.63 -12.90
N GLU A 170 2.92 6.90 -12.57
CA GLU A 170 2.89 7.36 -11.18
C GLU A 170 1.73 6.71 -10.41
N SER A 171 0.54 6.60 -11.00
CA SER A 171 -0.61 5.94 -10.35
C SER A 171 -0.35 4.45 -10.03
N VAL A 172 0.34 3.74 -10.93
CA VAL A 172 0.67 2.31 -10.77
C VAL A 172 1.74 2.10 -9.70
N ILE A 173 2.73 2.99 -9.63
CA ILE A 173 3.77 2.96 -8.59
C ILE A 173 3.13 3.23 -7.21
N GLN A 174 2.26 4.24 -7.11
CA GLN A 174 1.56 4.56 -5.87
C GLN A 174 0.67 3.40 -5.38
N GLU A 175 -0.04 2.73 -6.30
CA GLU A 175 -0.84 1.55 -5.96
C GLU A 175 0.02 0.36 -5.51
N SER A 176 1.17 0.15 -6.16
CA SER A 176 2.11 -0.90 -5.76
C SER A 176 2.74 -0.62 -4.39
N LEU A 177 3.11 0.63 -4.12
CA LEU A 177 3.62 1.08 -2.82
C LEU A 177 2.57 0.88 -1.73
N PHE A 178 1.34 1.28 -1.99
CA PHE A 178 0.22 1.08 -1.07
C PHE A 178 0.04 -0.40 -0.71
N ASN A 179 0.04 -1.29 -1.73
CA ASN A 179 -0.10 -2.73 -1.51
C ASN A 179 1.08 -3.32 -0.72
N LEU A 180 2.31 -2.91 -1.02
CA LEU A 180 3.50 -3.38 -0.29
C LEU A 180 3.52 -2.90 1.16
N ARG A 181 3.15 -1.64 1.41
CA ARG A 181 3.02 -1.09 2.77
C ARG A 181 1.95 -1.82 3.56
N THR A 182 0.79 -2.08 2.95
CA THR A 182 -0.31 -2.84 3.58
C THR A 182 0.10 -4.28 3.88
N PHE A 183 0.79 -4.94 2.94
CA PHE A 183 1.31 -6.29 3.14
C PHE A 183 2.34 -6.32 4.29
N ARG A 184 3.27 -5.36 4.32
CA ARG A 184 4.24 -5.21 5.41
C ARG A 184 3.55 -5.04 6.76
N ALA A 185 2.55 -4.16 6.87
CA ALA A 185 1.83 -3.95 8.12
C ALA A 185 1.22 -5.23 8.70
N LYS A 186 0.90 -6.22 7.85
CA LYS A 186 0.35 -7.52 8.25
C LYS A 186 1.40 -8.60 8.53
N HIS A 187 2.57 -8.52 7.86
CA HIS A 187 3.53 -9.62 7.83
C HIS A 187 4.93 -9.28 8.36
N TYR A 188 5.21 -8.02 8.67
CA TYR A 188 6.53 -7.62 9.14
C TYR A 188 6.76 -8.11 10.56
N PHE A 189 7.80 -8.93 10.71
CA PHE A 189 8.30 -9.36 12.00
C PHE A 189 9.17 -8.25 12.60
N LEU A 190 8.71 -7.69 13.72
CA LEU A 190 9.46 -6.73 14.50
C LEU A 190 10.56 -7.46 15.29
N ASP A 191 11.82 -7.18 14.99
CA ASP A 191 12.94 -7.61 15.82
C ASP A 191 12.97 -6.79 17.11
N LYS A 192 12.33 -7.33 18.14
CA LYS A 192 12.18 -6.64 19.43
C LYS A 192 13.53 -6.36 20.09
N GLU A 193 14.50 -7.24 19.92
CA GLU A 193 15.82 -7.13 20.56
C GLU A 193 16.65 -6.02 19.92
N ASP A 194 16.59 -5.87 18.60
CA ASP A 194 17.22 -4.75 17.88
C ASP A 194 16.59 -3.40 18.27
N PHE A 195 15.26 -3.35 18.34
CA PHE A 195 14.54 -2.13 18.75
C PHE A 195 14.84 -1.75 20.19
N GLN A 196 14.82 -2.71 21.10
CA GLN A 196 15.13 -2.48 22.50
C GLN A 196 16.55 -1.93 22.67
N ARG A 197 17.53 -2.51 21.97
CA ARG A 197 18.91 -2.00 21.96
C ARG A 197 19.00 -0.56 21.43
N LYS A 198 18.33 -0.25 20.32
CA LYS A 198 18.30 1.12 19.77
C LYS A 198 17.69 2.13 20.74
N ILE A 199 16.67 1.73 21.48
CA ILE A 199 16.04 2.57 22.50
C ILE A 199 17.01 2.76 23.67
N GLU A 200 17.60 1.69 24.20
CA GLU A 200 18.59 1.75 25.27
C GLU A 200 19.79 2.62 24.88
N ASP A 201 20.31 2.48 23.67
CA ASP A 201 21.40 3.31 23.13
C ASP A 201 20.99 4.78 23.00
N SER A 202 19.76 5.05 22.54
CA SER A 202 19.24 6.43 22.42
C SER A 202 18.94 7.07 23.78
N LEU A 203 18.65 6.25 24.79
CA LEU A 203 18.35 6.69 26.16
C LEU A 203 19.60 6.69 27.05
N HIS A 204 20.71 6.10 26.59
CA HIS A 204 21.98 6.06 27.29
C HIS A 204 22.46 7.47 27.67
N GLY A 205 22.76 7.66 28.95
CA GLY A 205 23.15 8.96 29.51
C GLY A 205 21.98 9.86 29.90
N THR A 206 20.74 9.52 29.54
CA THR A 206 19.54 10.14 30.13
C THR A 206 18.99 9.31 31.28
N ILE A 207 18.95 7.99 31.11
CA ILE A 207 18.49 7.07 32.16
C ILE A 207 19.54 6.02 32.49
N SER A 208 19.58 5.60 33.74
CA SER A 208 20.48 4.55 34.21
C SER A 208 19.97 3.15 33.86
N SER A 209 20.84 2.14 33.99
CA SER A 209 20.46 0.74 33.78
C SER A 209 19.36 0.28 34.74
N ASN A 210 19.34 0.81 35.98
CA ASN A 210 18.30 0.50 36.96
C ASN A 210 16.94 1.07 36.55
N GLU A 211 16.91 2.29 36.00
CA GLU A 211 15.70 2.92 35.47
C GLU A 211 15.18 2.20 34.22
N CYS A 212 16.07 1.79 33.31
CA CYS A 212 15.70 0.96 32.16
C CYS A 212 15.05 -0.35 32.60
N SER A 213 15.63 -1.03 33.60
CA SER A 213 15.08 -2.26 34.16
C SER A 213 13.73 -2.04 34.84
N ALA A 214 13.56 -0.91 35.56
CA ALA A 214 12.27 -0.56 36.16
C ALA A 214 11.16 -0.37 35.11
N CYS A 215 11.52 0.07 33.90
CA CYS A 215 10.60 0.37 32.81
C CYS A 215 10.55 -0.72 31.73
N GLU A 216 11.16 -1.89 31.92
CA GLU A 216 11.35 -2.90 30.87
C GLU A 216 10.02 -3.33 30.22
N SER A 217 9.00 -3.62 31.03
CA SER A 217 7.66 -3.99 30.53
C SER A 217 6.98 -2.85 29.76
N TYR A 218 7.20 -1.62 30.19
CA TYR A 218 6.67 -0.43 29.52
C TYR A 218 7.37 -0.17 28.18
N ILE A 219 8.70 -0.29 28.14
CA ILE A 219 9.50 -0.17 26.89
C ILE A 219 9.04 -1.24 25.89
N ALA A 220 8.89 -2.49 26.32
CA ALA A 220 8.49 -3.59 25.44
C ALA A 220 7.10 -3.36 24.81
N GLU A 221 6.14 -2.84 25.57
CA GLU A 221 4.80 -2.55 25.05
C GLU A 221 4.77 -1.25 24.21
N CYS A 222 5.57 -0.23 24.56
CA CYS A 222 5.79 0.94 23.71
C CYS A 222 6.31 0.52 22.32
N ILE A 223 7.30 -0.37 22.25
CA ILE A 223 7.87 -0.86 20.98
C ILE A 223 6.77 -1.47 20.11
N LYS A 224 5.95 -2.35 20.70
CA LYS A 224 4.86 -3.03 20.00
C LYS A 224 3.82 -2.04 19.46
N ILE A 225 3.29 -1.17 20.32
CA ILE A 225 2.21 -0.24 19.96
C ILE A 225 2.73 0.82 18.98
N CYS A 226 3.88 1.44 19.23
CA CYS A 226 4.47 2.43 18.33
C CYS A 226 4.77 1.84 16.95
N TRP A 227 5.27 0.59 16.88
CA TRP A 227 5.47 -0.08 15.60
C TRP A 227 4.16 -0.24 14.83
N GLN A 228 3.10 -0.75 15.49
CA GLN A 228 1.77 -0.93 14.89
C GLN A 228 1.16 0.40 14.42
N MET A 229 1.43 1.49 15.14
CA MET A 229 1.00 2.85 14.77
C MET A 229 1.76 3.38 13.55
N CYS A 230 3.07 3.17 13.50
CA CYS A 230 3.94 3.71 12.44
C CYS A 230 3.81 2.93 11.13
N VAL A 231 3.69 1.60 11.18
CA VAL A 231 3.75 0.74 9.98
C VAL A 231 2.56 0.94 9.02
N LYS A 232 1.45 1.49 9.53
CA LYS A 232 0.26 1.87 8.78
C LYS A 232 0.53 2.95 7.75
N TYR A 233 -0.38 3.04 6.78
CA TYR A 233 -0.39 4.14 5.83
C TYR A 233 -1.81 4.72 5.73
N PRO A 234 -2.01 6.02 6.04
CA PRO A 234 -1.05 6.92 6.66
C PRO A 234 -0.65 6.46 8.08
N SER A 235 0.58 6.79 8.49
CA SER A 235 1.08 6.46 9.84
C SER A 235 0.36 7.31 10.89
N MET A 236 0.05 6.71 12.05
CA MET A 236 -0.55 7.46 13.15
C MET A 236 0.47 8.42 13.78
N TYR A 237 -0.03 9.52 14.34
CA TYR A 237 0.81 10.62 14.83
C TYR A 237 0.62 10.85 16.32
N ILE A 238 1.72 10.96 17.08
CA ILE A 238 1.68 11.41 18.47
C ILE A 238 2.37 12.76 18.63
N SER A 239 1.84 13.58 19.54
CA SER A 239 2.41 14.90 19.84
C SER A 239 2.46 15.16 21.33
N ALA A 240 3.61 15.63 21.79
CA ALA A 240 3.80 16.25 23.10
C ALA A 240 4.06 17.77 22.98
N LYS A 241 3.77 18.38 21.83
CA LYS A 241 3.94 19.82 21.62
C LYS A 241 2.86 20.58 22.37
N THR A 242 3.26 21.64 23.07
CA THR A 242 2.33 22.51 23.80
C THR A 242 2.62 23.97 23.47
N ASN A 243 1.56 24.79 23.43
CA ASN A 243 1.63 26.19 23.01
C ASN A 243 1.76 27.14 24.20
N THR A 244 2.38 26.71 25.30
CA THR A 244 2.39 27.34 26.63
C THR A 244 1.03 27.44 27.32
N ASP A 245 -0.04 27.77 26.60
CA ASP A 245 -1.42 27.77 27.10
C ASP A 245 -1.99 26.35 27.18
N PHE A 246 -2.85 26.11 28.17
CA PHE A 246 -3.50 24.82 28.38
C PHE A 246 -4.68 24.65 27.42
N ASP A 247 -4.49 23.84 26.38
CA ASP A 247 -5.56 23.49 25.44
C ASP A 247 -6.40 22.32 25.97
N HIS A 248 -7.58 22.64 26.52
CA HIS A 248 -8.55 21.65 27.02
C HIS A 248 -9.16 20.76 25.92
N GLY A 249 -9.02 21.13 24.64
CA GLY A 249 -9.38 20.29 23.52
C GLY A 249 -8.38 19.15 23.30
N LEU A 250 -7.10 19.43 23.49
CA LEU A 250 -6.00 18.47 23.27
C LEU A 250 -5.62 17.68 24.53
N TYR A 251 -5.71 18.30 25.71
CA TYR A 251 -5.22 17.74 26.96
C TYR A 251 -6.29 17.66 28.04
N THR A 252 -6.24 16.56 28.78
CA THR A 252 -6.92 16.42 30.07
C THR A 252 -5.94 16.76 31.19
N SER A 253 -6.40 17.43 32.24
CA SER A 253 -5.55 17.77 33.38
C SER A 253 -5.13 16.51 34.14
N TYR A 254 -3.85 16.41 34.51
CA TYR A 254 -3.32 15.30 35.30
C TYR A 254 -3.80 15.40 36.76
N THR A 255 -3.26 16.31 37.56
CA THR A 255 -3.76 16.58 38.93
C THR A 255 -4.31 17.97 39.10
N THR A 256 -3.66 18.99 38.53
CA THR A 256 -4.15 20.38 38.58
C THR A 256 -4.51 20.90 37.20
N ALA A 257 -5.66 21.57 37.13
CA ALA A 257 -6.00 22.44 36.02
C ALA A 257 -5.28 23.79 36.19
N GLY A 258 -4.98 24.45 35.07
CA GLY A 258 -4.39 25.78 35.07
C GLY A 258 -4.45 26.41 33.68
N GLU A 259 -4.11 27.70 33.59
CA GLU A 259 -4.12 28.45 32.32
C GLU A 259 -2.97 28.04 31.38
N HIS A 260 -1.88 27.54 31.94
CA HIS A 260 -0.68 27.16 31.19
C HIS A 260 -0.30 25.68 31.41
N VAL A 261 0.42 25.09 30.46
CA VAL A 261 0.99 23.75 30.62
C VAL A 261 2.32 23.83 31.35
N SER A 262 2.44 23.11 32.47
CA SER A 262 3.70 22.96 33.19
C SER A 262 4.57 21.87 32.55
N TYR A 263 3.99 20.68 32.35
CA TYR A 263 4.63 19.56 31.66
C TYR A 263 3.57 18.61 31.10
N VAL A 264 3.93 17.89 30.05
CA VAL A 264 3.12 16.82 29.47
C VAL A 264 3.38 15.53 30.24
N VAL A 265 2.32 14.76 30.48
CA VAL A 265 2.37 13.45 31.14
C VAL A 265 2.20 12.34 30.11
N TRP A 266 1.26 12.52 29.19
CA TRP A 266 0.94 11.57 28.13
C TRP A 266 0.69 12.30 26.80
N PRO A 267 1.25 11.83 25.67
CA PRO A 267 1.09 12.55 24.41
C PRO A 267 -0.32 12.40 23.82
N VAL A 268 -0.68 13.37 22.98
CA VAL A 268 -1.94 13.34 22.21
C VAL A 268 -1.76 12.37 21.04
N LEU A 269 -2.81 11.61 20.71
CA LEU A 269 -2.82 10.68 19.59
C LEU A 269 -3.78 11.15 18.49
N PHE A 270 -3.26 11.19 17.27
CA PHE A 270 -3.97 11.54 16.04
C PHE A 270 -3.99 10.37 15.06
N GLN A 271 -4.99 10.35 14.19
CA GLN A 271 -5.09 9.33 13.14
C GLN A 271 -3.94 9.41 12.13
N TYR A 272 -3.46 10.62 11.85
CA TYR A 272 -2.27 10.96 11.06
C TYR A 272 -1.88 12.42 11.38
N GLU A 273 -0.73 12.89 10.90
CA GLU A 273 -0.28 14.28 11.10
C GLU A 273 -1.28 15.28 10.50
N GLU A 274 -1.70 16.29 11.27
CA GLU A 274 -2.81 17.22 10.92
C GLU A 274 -4.19 16.54 10.74
N GLY A 275 -4.33 15.27 11.12
CA GLY A 275 -5.58 14.51 11.06
C GLY A 275 -6.46 14.67 12.31
N PRO A 276 -7.63 13.98 12.34
CA PRO A 276 -8.50 13.99 13.51
C PRO A 276 -7.81 13.37 14.73
N MET A 277 -8.03 13.98 15.89
CA MET A 277 -7.57 13.46 17.18
C MET A 277 -8.37 12.20 17.55
N LEU A 278 -7.66 11.14 17.96
CA LEU A 278 -8.25 9.89 18.43
C LEU A 278 -8.31 9.83 19.96
N LYS A 279 -7.25 10.29 20.65
CA LYS A 279 -7.20 10.37 22.12
C LYS A 279 -6.51 11.67 22.55
N ARG A 280 -7.09 12.30 23.56
CA ARG A 280 -6.47 13.43 24.25
C ARG A 280 -5.19 12.98 24.96
N GLY A 281 -4.23 13.88 25.04
CA GLY A 281 -3.09 13.73 25.93
C GLY A 281 -3.45 14.05 27.37
N ILE A 282 -2.47 13.91 28.26
CA ILE A 282 -2.57 14.28 29.66
C ILE A 282 -1.45 15.26 29.97
N ALA A 283 -1.77 16.37 30.64
CA ALA A 283 -0.80 17.40 30.99
C ALA A 283 -1.08 18.00 32.37
N GLN A 284 -0.03 18.43 33.06
CA GLN A 284 -0.13 19.17 34.30
C GLN A 284 -0.36 20.66 34.01
N GLY A 285 -1.46 21.22 34.52
CA GLY A 285 -1.74 22.65 34.42
C GLY A 285 -1.04 23.46 35.52
N THR A 286 -0.67 24.70 35.21
CA THR A 286 -0.15 25.68 36.17
C THR A 286 -0.74 27.05 35.89
N ASN A 287 -0.87 27.88 36.93
CA ASN A 287 -1.23 29.30 36.81
C ASN A 287 0.00 30.21 36.92
N GLN A 288 1.20 29.63 37.01
CA GLN A 288 2.45 30.36 37.00
C GLN A 288 2.99 30.38 35.57
N ARG A 289 3.24 31.59 35.03
CA ARG A 289 3.96 31.79 33.77
C ARG A 289 5.46 31.63 33.96
#